data_AF-A0A2T2UF43-F1
#
_entry.id   AF-A0A2T2UF43-F1
#
_cell.length_a   1.000
_cell.length_b   1.000
_cell.length_c   1.000
_cell.angle_alpha   90.00
_cell.angle_beta   90.00
_cell.angle_gamma   90.00
#
_symmetry.space_group_name_H-M   'P 1'
#
loop_
_entity.id
_entity.type
_entity.pdbx_description
1 polymer ?
#
loop_
_entity_poly.entity_id
_entity_poly.type
_entity_poly.pdbx_seq_one_letter_code
_entity_poly.pdbx_strand_id
1 'polypeptide(L)' 'MPQVSFPTHFDHLDDPRRDQGKMHELGDILTVALCGVLAGAEGWKDLATYARLKAGWLDEQLDFEHGTAPSA' A
#
# COMPACT_ATOMS: atom_id res chain seq x y z
N MET A 1 -22.34 12.27 -5.69
CA MET A 1 -21.74 11.13 -6.41
C MET A 1 -20.77 10.47 -5.45
N PRO A 2 -20.73 9.13 -5.31
CA PRO A 2 -19.71 8.51 -4.46
C PRO A 2 -18.34 8.88 -5.03
N GLN A 3 -17.46 9.41 -4.18
CA GLN A 3 -16.08 9.67 -4.59
C GLN A 3 -15.34 8.34 -4.55
N VAL A 4 -14.94 7.84 -5.71
CA VAL A 4 -14.08 6.67 -5.81
C VAL A 4 -12.65 7.12 -5.52
N SER A 5 -12.04 6.56 -4.49
CA SER A 5 -10.61 6.74 -4.19
C SER A 5 -9.81 5.61 -4.84
N PHE A 6 -8.50 5.84 -5.06
CA PHE A 6 -7.66 4.80 -5.66
C PHE A 6 -7.67 3.47 -4.88
N PRO A 7 -7.57 3.44 -3.53
CA PRO A 7 -7.67 2.18 -2.78
C PRO A 7 -9.02 1.46 -2.98
N THR A 8 -10.14 2.18 -2.83
CA THR A 8 -11.51 1.62 -2.92
C THR A 8 -11.89 1.16 -4.32
N HIS A 9 -11.19 1.64 -5.35
CA HIS A 9 -11.38 1.16 -6.71
C HIS A 9 -11.12 -0.35 -6.84
N PHE A 10 -10.24 -0.91 -6.00
CA PHE A 10 -9.80 -2.30 -6.10
C PHE A 10 -10.56 -3.27 -5.19
N ASP A 11 -11.56 -2.82 -4.43
CA ASP A 11 -12.33 -3.66 -3.47
C ASP A 11 -13.04 -4.85 -4.13
N HIS A 12 -13.24 -4.80 -5.45
CA HIS A 12 -13.87 -5.86 -6.24
C HIS A 12 -12.89 -6.95 -6.71
N LEU A 13 -11.58 -6.76 -6.49
CA LEU A 13 -10.56 -7.74 -6.86
C LEU A 13 -10.31 -8.72 -5.71
N ASP A 14 -10.30 -10.01 -6.03
CA ASP A 14 -9.85 -11.03 -5.10
C ASP A 14 -8.35 -10.83 -4.80
N ASP A 15 -7.99 -10.77 -3.52
CA ASP A 15 -6.61 -10.61 -3.09
C ASP A 15 -5.82 -11.93 -3.27
N PRO A 16 -4.88 -12.01 -4.23
CA PRO A 16 -4.13 -13.22 -4.53
C PRO A 16 -3.06 -13.54 -3.48
N ARG A 17 -2.81 -12.64 -2.52
CA ARG A 17 -1.82 -12.85 -1.44
C ARG A 17 -2.30 -13.97 -0.52
N ARG A 18 -1.34 -14.66 0.10
CA ARG A 18 -1.63 -15.64 1.16
C ARG A 18 -2.15 -14.91 2.41
N ASP A 19 -3.17 -15.46 3.06
CA ASP A 19 -3.82 -14.81 4.22
C ASP A 19 -2.86 -14.46 5.36
N GLN A 20 -1.81 -15.26 5.56
CA GLN A 20 -0.77 -15.04 6.57
C GLN A 20 0.02 -13.72 6.40
N GLY A 21 -0.07 -13.06 5.24
CA GLY A 21 0.61 -11.79 4.94
C GLY A 21 -0.34 -10.60 4.71
N LYS A 22 -1.64 -10.77 4.95
CA LYS A 22 -2.66 -9.72 4.73
C LYS A 22 -2.78 -8.82 5.97
N MET A 23 -1.75 -8.01 6.23
CA MET A 23 -1.80 -6.97 7.26
C MET A 23 -2.42 -5.65 6.76
N HIS A 24 -2.42 -5.45 5.44
CA HIS A 24 -2.92 -4.25 4.79
C HIS A 24 -3.84 -4.65 3.65
N GLU A 25 -4.86 -3.83 3.39
CA GLU A 25 -5.76 -3.99 2.26
C GLU A 25 -5.00 -3.95 0.93
N LEU A 26 -5.54 -4.63 -0.08
CA LEU A 26 -4.88 -4.71 -1.39
C LEU A 26 -4.72 -3.31 -2.00
N GLY A 27 -5.75 -2.47 -1.87
CA GLY A 27 -5.74 -1.09 -2.36
C GLY A 27 -4.61 -0.23 -1.76
N ASP A 28 -4.30 -0.41 -0.47
CA ASP A 28 -3.23 0.33 0.19
C ASP A 28 -1.86 -0.08 -0.33
N ILE A 29 -1.64 -1.39 -0.50
CA ILE A 29 -0.38 -1.89 -1.07
C ILE A 29 -0.19 -1.40 -2.51
N LEU A 30 -1.26 -1.41 -3.32
CA LEU A 30 -1.21 -0.88 -4.68
C LEU A 30 -0.91 0.62 -4.70
N THR A 31 -1.43 1.37 -3.72
CA THR A 31 -1.15 2.80 -3.60
C THR A 31 0.33 3.04 -3.28
N VAL A 32 0.88 2.32 -2.30
CA VAL A 32 2.31 2.39 -1.97
C VAL A 32 3.18 2.00 -3.16
N ALA A 33 2.80 0.93 -3.88
CA ALA A 33 3.52 0.48 -5.06
C ALA A 33 3.52 1.54 -6.16
N LEU A 34 2.37 2.15 -6.45
CA LEU A 34 2.25 3.22 -7.43
C LEU A 34 3.14 4.42 -7.06
N CYS A 35 3.03 4.90 -5.82
CA CYS A 35 3.82 6.04 -5.35
C CYS A 35 5.33 5.74 -5.37
N GLY A 36 5.72 4.53 -4.96
CA GLY A 36 7.11 4.10 -4.98
C GLY A 36 7.68 3.98 -6.40
N VAL A 37 6.93 3.40 -7.34
CA VAL A 37 7.33 3.33 -8.76
C VAL A 37 7.48 4.73 -9.36
N LEU A 38 6.55 5.65 -9.06
CA LEU A 38 6.66 7.05 -9.48
C LEU A 38 7.88 7.76 -8.86
N ALA A 39 8.31 7.33 -7.67
CA ALA A 39 9.53 7.81 -7.01
C ALA A 39 10.82 7.10 -7.48
N GLY A 40 10.72 6.17 -8.44
CA GLY A 40 11.87 5.47 -9.02
C GLY A 40 12.21 4.12 -8.38
N ALA A 41 11.29 3.51 -7.62
CA ALA A 41 11.48 2.15 -7.12
C ALA A 41 11.38 1.13 -8.26
N GLU A 42 12.40 0.26 -8.39
CA GLU A 42 12.44 -0.75 -9.46
C GLU A 42 12.06 -2.16 -8.98
N GLY A 43 11.84 -2.34 -7.68
CA GLY A 43 11.40 -3.62 -7.13
C GLY A 43 10.96 -3.57 -5.67
N TRP A 44 10.65 -4.75 -5.13
CA TRP A 44 10.09 -4.90 -3.78
C TRP A 44 10.98 -4.34 -2.67
N LYS A 45 12.30 -4.43 -2.82
CA LYS A 45 13.25 -3.89 -1.84
C LYS A 45 13.22 -2.36 -1.82
N ASP A 46 13.11 -1.74 -2.99
CA ASP A 46 13.03 -0.29 -3.11
C ASP A 46 11.67 0.23 -2.63
N LEU A 47 10.59 -0.51 -2.93
CA LEU A 47 9.26 -0.22 -2.39
C LEU A 47 9.23 -0.31 -0.86
N ALA A 48 9.84 -1.34 -0.27
CA ALA A 48 9.96 -1.45 1.18
C ALA A 48 10.77 -0.29 1.78
N THR A 49 11.84 0.12 1.09
CA THR A 49 12.65 1.28 1.48
C THR A 49 11.84 2.58 1.40
N TYR A 50 11.12 2.79 0.30
CA TYR A 50 10.22 3.92 0.10
C TYR A 50 9.14 3.97 1.20
N ALA A 51 8.46 2.86 1.46
CA ALA A 51 7.41 2.76 2.47
C ALA A 51 7.94 3.11 3.87
N ARG A 52 9.14 2.65 4.23
CA ARG A 52 9.79 2.99 5.50
C ARG A 52 10.18 4.47 5.57
N LEU A 53 10.74 5.03 4.49
CA LEU A 53 11.14 6.44 4.43
C LEU A 53 9.94 7.40 4.46
N LYS A 54 8.79 6.96 3.94
CA LYS A 54 7.56 7.75 3.85
C LYS A 54 6.49 7.30 4.83
N ALA A 55 6.82 6.47 5.81
CA ALA A 55 5.88 5.92 6.79
C ALA A 55 4.95 6.98 7.38
N GLY A 56 5.48 8.04 7.99
CA GLY A 56 4.64 9.10 8.58
C GLY A 56 3.69 9.78 7.58
N TRP A 57 4.14 9.99 6.34
CA TRP A 57 3.28 10.56 5.30
C TRP A 57 2.23 9.55 4.79
N LEU A 58 2.62 8.28 4.65
CA LEU A 58 1.71 7.22 4.22
C LEU A 58 0.63 6.94 5.26
N ASP A 59 0.94 7.03 6.55
CA ASP A 59 -0.01 6.89 7.67
C ASP A 59 -1.06 8.00 7.67
N GLU A 60 -0.69 9.22 7.24
CA GLU A 60 -1.64 10.34 7.10
C GLU A 60 -2.54 10.21 5.86
N GLN A 61 -2.10 9.48 4.83
CA GLN A 61 -2.80 9.40 3.53
C GLN A 61 -3.57 8.10 3.34
N LEU A 62 -3.14 7.02 3.99
CA LEU A 62 -3.74 5.70 3.96
C LEU A 62 -4.16 5.38 5.39
N ASP A 63 -5.44 5.09 5.58
CA ASP A 63 -6.01 4.79 6.89
C ASP A 63 -5.62 3.35 7.28
N PHE A 64 -4.32 3.15 7.56
CA PHE A 64 -3.79 1.83 7.90
C PHE A 64 -4.36 1.40 9.25
N GLU A 65 -5.37 0.52 9.25
CA GLU A 65 -5.90 -0.08 10.48
C GLU A 65 -4.81 -0.79 11.33
N HIS A 66 -3.67 -1.16 10.72
CA HIS A 66 -2.59 -1.91 11.36
C HIS A 66 -1.18 -1.26 11.25
N GLY A 67 -1.11 0.04 10.94
CA GLY A 67 0.15 0.83 10.86
C GLY A 67 0.97 0.65 9.57
N THR A 68 2.09 1.35 9.44
CA THR A 68 2.89 1.39 8.20
C THR A 68 4.03 0.36 8.17
N ALA A 69 3.93 -0.57 7.22
CA ALA A 69 4.94 -1.48 6.67
C ALA A 69 4.93 -2.93 7.18
N PRO A 70 5.09 -3.91 6.27
CA PRO A 70 5.35 -5.29 6.66
C PRO A 70 6.76 -5.38 7.25
N SER A 71 6.84 -5.79 8.51
CA SER A 71 8.11 -6.23 9.10
C SER A 71 8.50 -7.56 8.46
N ALA A 72 9.36 -7.49 7.45
CA ALA A 72 10.20 -8.59 6.98
C ALA A 72 11.65 -8.09 6.94
#